data_AF-A0AAE4TRB3-F1
#
_entry.id   AF-A0AAE4TRB3-F1
#
_cell.length_a   1.000
_cell.length_b   1.000
_cell.length_c   1.000
_cell.angle_alpha   90.00
_cell.angle_beta   90.00
_cell.angle_gamma   90.00
#
_symmetry.space_group_name_H-M   'P 1'
#
loop_
_entity.id
_entity.type
_entity.pdbx_description
1 polymer ?
#
loop_
_entity_poly.entity_id
_entity_poly.type
_entity_poly.pdbx_seq_one_letter_code
_entity_poly.pdbx_strand_id
1 'polypeptide(L)'
;MEIIERKIPVELQQELNKFILRYKEDGLSEQNTYLFYKFILKSYSLSRENRYSIRLLAQELQKHELKVSLLINIYYHSLNCIALSNGFEIYGKGFNI
;
A
#
# COMPACT_ATOMS: atom_id res chain seq x y z
N MET A 1 13.79 -16.47 -2.91
CA MET A 1 13.14 -15.31 -2.26
C MET A 1 12.96 -15.66 -0.80
N GLU A 2 13.62 -14.95 0.11
CA GLU A 2 13.38 -15.11 1.55
C GLU A 2 11.94 -14.72 1.89
N ILE A 3 11.29 -15.53 2.71
CA ILE A 3 9.97 -15.21 3.28
C ILE A 3 10.22 -14.24 4.43
N ILE A 4 10.04 -12.94 4.17
CA ILE A 4 10.11 -11.91 5.21
C ILE A 4 8.79 -11.94 5.99
N GLU A 5 8.87 -12.26 7.28
CA GLU A 5 7.75 -12.10 8.21
C GLU A 5 7.37 -10.61 8.30
N ARG A 6 6.09 -10.29 8.06
CA ARG A 6 5.60 -8.91 8.06
C ARG A 6 5.02 -8.55 9.42
N LYS A 7 5.51 -7.47 10.03
CA LYS A 7 5.03 -6.92 11.30
C LYS A 7 4.41 -5.55 11.06
N ILE A 8 3.20 -5.56 10.50
CA ILE A 8 2.51 -4.34 10.08
C ILE A 8 2.07 -3.54 11.33
N PRO A 9 2.53 -2.29 11.52
CA PRO A 9 2.11 -1.46 12.64
C PRO A 9 0.61 -1.21 12.63
N VAL A 10 -0.01 -1.16 13.82
CA VAL A 10 -1.45 -0.93 13.99
C VAL A 10 -1.91 0.34 13.27
N GLU A 11 -1.12 1.42 13.32
CA GLU A 11 -1.43 2.67 12.62
C GLU A 11 -1.59 2.49 11.11
N LEU A 12 -0.72 1.69 10.47
CA LEU A 12 -0.81 1.46 9.03
C LEU A 12 -2.05 0.61 8.68
N GLN A 13 -2.38 -0.37 9.53
CA GLN A 13 -3.62 -1.15 9.39
C GLN A 13 -4.86 -0.25 9.52
N GLN A 14 -4.86 0.69 10.47
CA GLN A 14 -5.96 1.63 10.66
C GLN A 14 -6.16 2.54 9.45
N GLU A 15 -5.10 3.06 8.83
CA GLU A 15 -5.23 3.88 7.62
C GLU A 15 -5.79 3.07 6.43
N LEU A 16 -5.35 1.81 6.26
CA LEU A 16 -5.93 0.90 5.27
C LEU A 16 -7.43 0.65 5.55
N ASN A 17 -7.79 0.37 6.80
CA ASN A 17 -9.18 0.10 7.19
C ASN A 17 -10.08 1.32 6.97
N LYS A 18 -9.61 2.54 7.26
CA LYS A 18 -10.34 3.78 6.97
C LYS A 18 -10.64 3.91 5.47
N PHE A 19 -9.64 3.64 4.63
CA PHE A 19 -9.82 3.64 3.18
C PHE A 19 -10.83 2.56 2.75
N ILE A 20 -10.67 1.31 3.20
CA ILE A 20 -11.54 0.19 2.81
C ILE A 20 -13.00 0.46 3.17
N LEU A 21 -13.27 0.96 4.39
CA LEU A 21 -14.62 1.26 4.85
C LEU A 21 -15.31 2.27 3.94
N ARG A 22 -14.63 3.37 3.59
CA ARG A 22 -15.19 4.42 2.72
C ARG A 22 -15.24 4.04 1.25
N TYR A 23 -14.26 3.28 0.77
CA TYR A 23 -14.21 2.81 -0.61
C TYR A 23 -15.40 1.90 -0.97
N LYS A 24 -15.90 1.13 0.00
CA LYS A 24 -17.09 0.29 -0.19
C LYS A 24 -18.37 1.09 -0.43
N GLU A 25 -18.45 2.32 0.09
CA GLU A 25 -19.62 3.19 -0.05
C GLU A 25 -19.61 3.84 -1.44
N ASP A 26 -18.50 4.51 -1.80
CA ASP A 26 -18.47 5.45 -2.92
C ASP A 26 -17.42 5.12 -4.00
N GLY A 27 -16.68 4.01 -3.86
CA GLY A 27 -15.61 3.64 -4.80
C GLY A 27 -14.47 4.66 -4.84
N LEU A 28 -13.95 4.94 -6.05
CA LEU A 28 -12.93 5.97 -6.26
C LEU A 28 -13.57 7.37 -6.30
N SER A 29 -13.54 8.05 -5.15
CA SER A 29 -13.86 9.47 -4.99
C SER A 29 -12.61 10.26 -4.56
N GLU A 30 -12.63 11.58 -4.65
CA GLU A 30 -11.51 12.44 -4.19
C GLU A 30 -11.11 12.13 -2.74
N GLN A 31 -12.09 11.98 -1.86
CA GLN A 31 -11.87 11.65 -0.46
C GLN A 31 -11.24 10.25 -0.29
N ASN A 32 -11.73 9.25 -1.01
CA ASN A 32 -11.20 7.88 -0.91
C ASN A 32 -9.81 7.77 -1.52
N THR A 33 -9.56 8.49 -2.60
CA THR A 33 -8.23 8.65 -3.19
C THR A 33 -7.28 9.29 -2.19
N TYR A 34 -7.68 10.37 -1.51
CA TYR A 34 -6.87 10.99 -0.45
C TYR A 34 -6.53 10.01 0.68
N LEU A 35 -7.51 9.24 1.18
CA LEU A 35 -7.28 8.22 2.21
C LEU A 35 -6.29 7.15 1.75
N PHE A 36 -6.39 6.71 0.48
CA PHE A 36 -5.49 5.70 -0.05
C PHE A 36 -4.06 6.20 -0.21
N TYR A 37 -3.88 7.43 -0.71
CA TYR A 37 -2.55 8.04 -0.81
C TYR A 37 -1.93 8.31 0.56
N LYS A 38 -2.73 8.66 1.57
CA LYS A 38 -2.25 8.78 2.95
C LYS A 38 -1.72 7.44 3.49
N PHE A 39 -2.43 6.34 3.23
CA PHE A 39 -1.94 4.99 3.52
C PHE A 39 -0.63 4.67 2.76
N ILE A 40 -0.55 4.99 1.46
CA ILE A 40 0.64 4.77 0.63
C ILE A 40 1.86 5.52 1.18
N LEU A 41 1.72 6.80 1.51
CA LEU A 41 2.81 7.62 2.04
C LEU A 41 3.31 7.09 3.39
N LYS A 42 2.40 6.70 4.29
CA LYS A 42 2.76 6.06 5.55
C LYS A 42 3.48 4.72 5.31
N SER A 43 3.00 3.92 4.36
CA SER A 43 3.66 2.67 3.94
C SER A 43 5.08 2.89 3.42
N TYR A 44 5.28 3.94 2.61
CA TYR A 44 6.58 4.32 2.07
C TYR A 44 7.60 4.66 3.16
N SER A 45 7.17 5.36 4.21
CA SER A 45 8.04 5.74 5.34
C SER A 45 8.50 4.58 6.23
N LEU A 46 7.96 3.38 6.01
CA LEU A 46 8.29 2.19 6.80
C LEU A 46 9.26 1.28 6.05
N SER A 47 10.07 0.56 6.82
CA SER A 47 10.90 -0.52 6.30
C SER A 47 10.04 -1.64 5.71
N ARG A 48 10.67 -2.49 4.90
CA ARG A 48 9.97 -3.52 4.12
C ARG A 48 9.20 -4.49 5.02
N GLU A 49 9.82 -4.93 6.11
CA GLU A 49 9.24 -5.82 7.12
C GLU A 49 8.03 -5.21 7.84
N ASN A 50 7.92 -3.87 7.90
CA ASN A 50 6.83 -3.17 8.57
C ASN A 50 5.73 -2.66 7.62
N ARG A 51 5.83 -2.93 6.32
CA ARG A 51 4.80 -2.52 5.35
C ARG A 51 4.20 -3.68 4.57
N TYR A 52 3.03 -3.45 3.98
CA TYR A 52 2.37 -4.46 3.17
C TYR A 52 3.19 -4.77 1.92
N SER A 53 3.45 -6.07 1.69
CA SER A 53 3.82 -6.54 0.36
C SER A 53 2.64 -6.45 -0.59
N ILE A 54 2.90 -6.40 -1.89
CA ILE A 54 1.84 -6.46 -2.92
C ILE A 54 0.90 -7.64 -2.70
N ARG A 55 1.44 -8.83 -2.44
CA ARG A 55 0.64 -10.04 -2.19
C ARG A 55 -0.23 -9.92 -0.94
N LEU A 56 0.33 -9.42 0.16
CA LEU A 56 -0.40 -9.27 1.42
C LEU A 56 -1.50 -8.22 1.29
N LEU A 57 -1.23 -7.08 0.65
CA LEU A 57 -2.23 -6.06 0.39
C LEU A 57 -3.35 -6.59 -0.51
N ALA A 58 -3.00 -7.38 -1.54
CA ALA A 58 -3.98 -7.97 -2.44
C ALA A 58 -4.93 -8.92 -1.69
N GLN A 59 -4.38 -9.75 -0.79
CA GLN A 59 -5.16 -10.63 0.07
C GLN A 59 -6.10 -9.85 0.99
N GLU A 60 -5.64 -8.77 1.63
CA GLU A 60 -6.51 -7.95 2.47
C GLU A 60 -7.63 -7.29 1.67
N LEU A 61 -7.31 -6.64 0.54
CA LEU A 61 -8.33 -6.03 -0.31
C LEU A 61 -9.35 -7.06 -0.83
N GLN A 62 -8.90 -8.28 -1.14
CA GLN A 62 -9.76 -9.37 -1.60
C GLN A 62 -10.70 -9.88 -0.50
N LYS A 63 -10.25 -9.99 0.76
CA LYS A 63 -11.10 -10.33 1.90
C LYS A 63 -12.26 -9.34 2.08
N HIS A 64 -12.07 -8.11 1.60
CA HIS A 64 -13.07 -7.07 1.62
C HIS A 64 -13.85 -6.93 0.29
N GLU A 65 -13.72 -7.89 -0.65
CA GLU A 65 -14.43 -7.93 -1.93
C GLU A 65 -14.16 -6.72 -2.84
N LEU A 66 -12.98 -6.10 -2.71
CA LEU A 66 -12.61 -4.94 -3.51
C LEU A 66 -11.98 -5.31 -4.86
N LYS A 67 -12.02 -4.39 -5.84
CA LYS A 67 -11.32 -4.52 -7.13
C LYS A 67 -9.80 -4.44 -6.93
N VAL A 68 -9.19 -5.58 -6.64
CA VAL A 68 -7.78 -5.71 -6.24
C VAL A 68 -6.81 -5.13 -7.27
N SER A 69 -6.96 -5.45 -8.56
CA SER A 69 -5.96 -5.10 -9.59
C SER A 69 -5.70 -3.59 -9.69
N LEU A 70 -6.77 -2.78 -9.70
CA LEU A 70 -6.65 -1.32 -9.79
C LEU A 70 -5.92 -0.73 -8.58
N LEU A 71 -6.35 -1.12 -7.37
CA LEU A 71 -5.79 -0.61 -6.12
C LEU A 71 -4.33 -1.02 -5.92
N ILE A 72 -3.99 -2.25 -6.28
CA ILE A 72 -2.60 -2.74 -6.25
C ILE A 72 -1.73 -1.99 -7.25
N ASN A 73 -2.22 -1.73 -8.47
CA ASN A 73 -1.47 -0.97 -9.46
C ASN A 73 -1.22 0.47 -9.00
N ILE A 74 -2.21 1.14 -8.42
CA ILE A 74 -2.05 2.47 -7.83
C ILE A 74 -1.01 2.44 -6.71
N TYR A 75 -1.12 1.49 -5.77
CA TYR A 75 -0.17 1.35 -4.67
C TYR A 75 1.26 1.13 -5.16
N TYR A 76 1.46 0.15 -6.04
CA TYR A 76 2.77 -0.18 -6.62
C TYR A 76 3.38 1.00 -7.39
N HIS A 77 2.59 1.61 -8.28
CA HIS A 77 3.06 2.72 -9.10
C HIS A 77 3.40 3.95 -8.25
N SER A 78 2.58 4.27 -7.25
CA SER A 78 2.83 5.40 -6.36
C SER A 78 4.11 5.21 -5.56
N LEU A 79 4.33 4.01 -5.01
CA LEU A 79 5.56 3.66 -4.32
C LEU A 79 6.80 3.80 -5.22
N ASN A 80 6.71 3.36 -6.48
CA ASN A 80 7.77 3.57 -7.47
C ASN A 80 8.06 5.05 -7.72
N CYS A 81 7.02 5.86 -7.94
CA CYS A 81 7.16 7.29 -8.21
C CYS A 81 7.82 8.02 -7.03
N ILE A 82 7.41 7.71 -5.80
CA ILE A 82 8.00 8.31 -4.59
C ILE A 82 9.47 7.86 -4.45
N ALA A 83 9.77 6.58 -4.68
CA ALA A 83 11.13 6.07 -4.61
C ALA A 83 12.06 6.76 -5.62
N LEU A 84 11.63 6.86 -6.88
CA LEU A 84 12.38 7.53 -7.95
C LEU A 84 12.57 9.01 -7.66
N SER A 85 11.53 9.69 -7.18
CA SER A 85 11.61 11.11 -6.79
C SER A 85 12.61 11.36 -5.66
N ASN A 86 12.86 10.35 -4.82
CA ASN A 86 13.83 10.42 -3.73
C ASN A 86 15.20 9.81 -4.10
N GLY A 87 15.42 9.45 -5.37
CA GLY A 87 16.70 8.93 -5.86
C GLY A 87 16.99 7.48 -5.48
N PHE A 88 15.98 6.70 -5.05
CA PHE A 88 16.17 5.29 -4.73
C PHE A 88 16.07 4.39 -5.96
N GLU A 89 16.95 3.39 -6.03
CA GLU A 89 16.80 2.26 -6.95
C GLU A 89 15.66 1.35 -6.46
N ILE A 90 14.73 1.02 -7.35
CA ILE A 90 13.55 0.17 -7.04
C ILE A 90 13.92 -1.33 -6.96
N TYR A 91 14.96 -1.74 -7.68
CA TYR A 91 15.43 -3.13 -7.72
C TYR A 91 16.88 -3.20 -7.23
N GLY A 92 17.20 -4.13 -6.31
CA GLY A 92 18.56 -4.32 -5.77
C GLY A 92 18.61 -4.16 -4.25
N LYS A 93 19.67 -3.51 -3.71
CA LYS A 93 19.76 -3.17 -2.27
C LYS A 93 18.90 -1.95 -1.87
N GLY A 94 18.11 -1.41 -2.80
CA GLY A 94 17.29 -0.20 -2.61
C GLY A 94 15.85 -0.45 -2.10
N PHE A 95 14.90 0.33 -2.61
CA PHE A 95 13.48 0.36 -2.18
C PHE A 95 12.72 -0.88 -2.70
N ASN A 96 13.00 -2.05 -2.14
CA ASN A 96 12.35 -3.30 -2.54
C ASN A 96 10.86 -3.31 -2.15
N ILE A 97 9.98 -3.09 -3.15
CA ILE A 97 8.52 -3.13 -3.02
C ILE A 97 8.01 -4.54 -2.69
#